data_AF-A0A8T4VHQ2-F1
#
_entry.id   AF-A0A8T4VHQ2-F1
#
_cell.length_a   1.000
_cell.length_b   1.000
_cell.length_c   1.000
_cell.angle_alpha   90.00
_cell.angle_beta   90.00
_cell.angle_gamma   90.00
#
_symmetry.space_group_name_H-M   'P 1'
#
loop_
_entity.id
_entity.type
_entity.pdbx_description
1 polymer ?
#
loop_
_entity_poly.entity_id
_entity_poly.type
_entity_poly.pdbx_seq_one_letter_code
_entity_poly.pdbx_strand_id
1 'polypeptide(L)'
;MRVIHIITLFIILFFLLACSKKESQISIQEGSEISEKSIGEQKTIPEVAEVEQKEQEKTEEQSSLIQIENKSYAIVAPPMPKNAREIINGHVFMYEKERKVWRTELPWKNLLLNMTFRYNPEEVRGIPILGALNATFNLKNIFITFDPVNTLDTEYVALAAHELSMHLASSFDRSPVPACTQVNKDCPEQMLVTCNAANKAVIFLDSTPEQKITLKGNCLHIAGQGEDLVKATERMIFDWYGLYK
;
A
#
# COMPACT_ATOMS: atom_id res chain seq x y z
N MET A 1 -19.79 -21.83 36.19
CA MET A 1 -18.72 -21.53 35.20
C MET A 1 -19.01 -22.23 33.85
N ARG A 2 -20.18 -21.95 33.22
CA ARG A 2 -20.61 -22.54 31.92
C ARG A 2 -21.44 -21.57 31.03
N VAL A 3 -21.48 -20.27 31.37
CA VAL A 3 -22.33 -19.29 30.68
C VAL A 3 -21.54 -18.41 29.69
N ILE A 4 -20.20 -18.36 29.82
CA ILE A 4 -19.36 -17.45 29.02
C ILE A 4 -19.08 -17.96 27.60
N HIS A 5 -19.14 -19.28 27.35
CA HIS A 5 -18.86 -19.83 26.01
C HIS A 5 -20.01 -19.71 25.01
N ILE A 6 -21.25 -19.45 25.44
CA ILE A 6 -22.40 -19.34 24.52
C ILE A 6 -22.46 -17.96 23.87
N ILE A 7 -21.95 -16.92 24.54
CA ILE A 7 -21.99 -15.54 24.02
C ILE A 7 -20.93 -15.31 22.93
N THR A 8 -19.77 -15.97 23.03
CA THR A 8 -18.70 -15.84 22.02
C THR A 8 -19.05 -16.50 20.69
N LEU A 9 -19.87 -17.56 20.70
CA LEU A 9 -20.29 -18.25 19.48
C LEU A 9 -21.36 -17.47 18.69
N PHE A 10 -22.17 -16.64 19.37
CA PHE A 10 -23.21 -15.84 18.72
C PHE A 10 -22.67 -14.60 17.99
N ILE A 11 -21.56 -14.01 18.46
CA ILE A 11 -20.97 -12.82 17.81
C ILE A 11 -20.27 -13.20 16.48
N ILE A 12 -19.72 -14.41 16.38
CA ILE A 12 -19.09 -14.90 15.15
C ILE A 12 -20.14 -15.23 14.07
N LEU A 13 -21.33 -15.70 14.48
CA LEU A 13 -22.42 -16.02 13.54
C LEU A 13 -23.08 -14.76 12.95
N PHE A 14 -23.04 -13.63 13.66
CA PHE A 14 -23.62 -12.37 13.18
C PHE A 14 -22.77 -11.70 12.07
N PHE A 15 -21.46 -11.93 12.06
CA PHE A 15 -20.58 -11.39 11.01
C PHE A 15 -20.66 -12.17 9.68
N LEU A 16 -21.10 -13.44 9.70
CA LEU A 16 -21.21 -14.26 8.49
C LEU A 16 -22.52 -14.03 7.69
N LEU A 17 -23.50 -13.31 8.25
CA LEU A 17 -24.81 -13.09 7.61
C LEU A 17 -24.93 -11.75 6.86
N ALA A 18 -23.93 -10.86 6.93
CA ALA A 18 -23.99 -9.54 6.27
C ALA A 18 -23.46 -9.51 4.82
N CYS A 19 -22.92 -10.61 4.29
CA CYS A 19 -22.51 -10.72 2.89
C CYS A 19 -23.55 -11.47 2.07
N SER A 20 -24.69 -10.83 1.78
CA SER A 20 -25.59 -11.33 0.72
C SER A 20 -26.13 -10.19 -0.13
N LYS A 21 -25.84 -10.33 -1.43
CA LYS A 21 -26.57 -9.81 -2.58
C LYS A 21 -26.50 -8.31 -2.91
N LYS A 22 -25.70 -8.02 -3.93
CA LYS A 22 -26.10 -7.08 -4.99
C LYS A 22 -25.59 -7.57 -6.34
N GLU A 23 -26.44 -8.28 -7.07
CA GLU A 23 -26.26 -8.57 -8.50
C GLU A 23 -26.41 -7.27 -9.28
N SER A 24 -25.38 -6.90 -10.04
CA SER A 24 -25.47 -5.85 -11.06
C SER A 24 -25.67 -6.53 -12.42
N GLN A 25 -26.78 -6.24 -13.09
CA GLN A 25 -27.01 -6.65 -14.46
C GLN A 25 -26.29 -5.70 -15.41
N ILE A 26 -25.43 -6.26 -16.27
CA ILE A 26 -24.81 -5.56 -17.40
C ILE A 26 -25.63 -5.92 -18.64
N SER A 27 -26.29 -4.93 -19.25
CA SER A 27 -26.91 -5.07 -20.57
C SER A 27 -25.91 -4.69 -21.66
N ILE A 28 -25.64 -5.64 -22.56
CA ILE A 28 -24.89 -5.40 -23.80
C ILE A 28 -25.90 -5.01 -24.88
N GLN A 29 -25.73 -3.84 -25.50
CA GLN A 29 -26.42 -3.49 -26.74
C GLN A 29 -25.53 -3.82 -27.93
N GLU A 30 -26.03 -4.68 -28.81
CA GLU A 30 -25.62 -4.83 -30.21
C GLU A 30 -26.34 -3.80 -31.09
N GLY A 31 -25.63 -3.28 -32.09
CA GLY A 31 -26.17 -2.66 -33.31
C GLY A 31 -25.04 -2.63 -34.35
N SER A 32 -25.09 -3.40 -35.44
CA SER A 32 -25.82 -3.16 -36.72
C SER A 32 -25.41 -1.84 -37.37
N GLU A 33 -25.04 -1.68 -38.65
CA GLU A 33 -25.08 -2.50 -39.86
C GLU A 33 -24.27 -1.76 -40.97
N ILE A 34 -23.67 -2.53 -41.89
CA ILE A 34 -23.65 -2.41 -43.37
C ILE A 34 -23.22 -1.08 -44.04
N SER A 35 -22.22 -1.16 -44.94
CA SER A 35 -22.36 -0.70 -46.34
C SER A 35 -21.28 -1.28 -47.26
N GLU A 36 -21.74 -1.97 -48.30
CA GLU A 36 -20.98 -2.55 -49.41
C GLU A 36 -20.60 -1.51 -50.47
N LYS A 37 -19.43 -1.65 -51.13
CA LYS A 37 -19.31 -1.35 -52.56
C LYS A 37 -18.12 -2.04 -53.28
N SER A 38 -18.50 -3.11 -53.99
CA SER A 38 -18.09 -3.69 -55.28
C SER A 38 -16.84 -3.25 -56.10
N ILE A 39 -16.18 -4.29 -56.68
CA ILE A 39 -15.53 -4.45 -58.01
C ILE A 39 -14.19 -3.69 -58.22
N GLY A 40 -13.08 -4.29 -58.70
CA GLY A 40 -12.75 -5.63 -59.20
C GLY A 40 -11.32 -5.65 -59.78
N GLU A 41 -10.94 -6.79 -60.35
CA GLU A 41 -9.83 -7.04 -61.29
C GLU A 41 -8.53 -7.68 -60.77
N GLN A 42 -8.23 -8.87 -61.34
CA GLN A 42 -7.08 -9.74 -61.10
C GLN A 42 -5.82 -9.25 -61.83
N LYS A 43 -4.64 -9.35 -61.19
CA LYS A 43 -3.38 -9.63 -61.91
C LYS A 43 -2.26 -10.18 -61.01
N THR A 44 -1.83 -11.41 -61.34
CA THR A 44 -0.53 -12.11 -61.17
C THR A 44 0.54 -11.71 -60.11
N ILE A 45 0.94 -12.75 -59.37
CA ILE A 45 2.22 -13.11 -58.69
C ILE A 45 3.45 -12.67 -59.53
N PRO A 46 4.59 -12.17 -58.95
CA PRO A 46 5.41 -12.90 -57.98
C PRO A 46 6.17 -12.11 -56.89
N GLU A 47 6.82 -12.90 -56.04
CA GLU A 47 8.17 -12.64 -55.50
C GLU A 47 8.30 -12.15 -54.04
N VAL A 48 8.71 -13.13 -53.22
CA VAL A 48 9.51 -13.10 -52.00
C VAL A 48 9.97 -11.72 -51.52
N ALA A 49 9.47 -11.30 -50.35
CA ALA A 49 10.18 -10.40 -49.45
C ALA A 49 9.82 -10.75 -48.00
N GLU A 50 10.85 -10.99 -47.19
CA GLU A 50 10.79 -11.12 -45.74
C GLU A 50 10.07 -9.91 -45.14
N VAL A 51 8.96 -10.16 -44.45
CA VAL A 51 8.34 -9.19 -43.56
C VAL A 51 8.83 -9.52 -42.15
N GLU A 52 9.87 -8.82 -41.75
CA GLU A 52 10.35 -8.74 -40.38
C GLU A 52 9.22 -8.12 -39.53
N GLN A 53 8.45 -8.96 -38.85
CA GLN A 53 7.46 -8.53 -37.87
C GLN A 53 8.21 -7.97 -36.64
N LYS A 54 8.43 -6.65 -36.64
CA LYS A 54 8.64 -5.91 -35.40
C LYS A 54 7.32 -5.90 -34.64
N GLU A 55 7.18 -6.89 -33.77
CA GLU A 55 6.22 -6.90 -32.68
C GLU A 55 6.60 -5.74 -31.74
N GLN A 56 5.94 -4.60 -31.93
CA GLN A 56 5.97 -3.51 -30.96
C GLN A 56 5.22 -3.97 -29.73
N GLU A 57 5.97 -4.52 -28.77
CA GLU A 57 5.57 -4.69 -27.38
C GLU A 57 5.29 -3.28 -26.81
N LYS A 58 4.07 -2.80 -27.03
CA LYS A 58 3.51 -1.67 -26.31
C LYS A 58 3.24 -2.18 -24.91
N THR A 59 4.25 -2.09 -24.06
CA THR A 59 4.14 -2.34 -22.62
C THR A 59 3.11 -1.37 -22.05
N GLU A 60 1.85 -1.81 -22.01
CA GLU A 60 0.82 -1.16 -21.22
C GLU A 60 1.31 -1.22 -19.78
N GLU A 61 1.73 -0.08 -19.27
CA GLU A 61 1.96 0.15 -17.87
C GLU A 61 0.62 -0.03 -17.16
N GLN A 62 0.28 -1.28 -16.83
CA GLN A 62 -0.90 -1.61 -16.05
C GLN A 62 -0.74 -0.95 -14.67
N SER A 63 -1.33 0.23 -14.52
CA SER A 63 -1.58 0.83 -13.23
C SER A 63 -2.69 0.02 -12.56
N SER A 64 -2.42 -0.50 -11.36
CA SER A 64 -3.46 -1.11 -10.56
C SER A 64 -4.39 -0.01 -10.08
N LEU A 65 -5.61 0.06 -10.63
CA LEU A 65 -6.62 1.01 -10.17
C LEU A 65 -7.25 0.50 -8.88
N ILE A 66 -7.18 1.29 -7.82
CA ILE A 66 -8.01 1.07 -6.62
C ILE A 66 -9.26 1.94 -6.74
N GLN A 67 -10.43 1.34 -6.52
CA GLN A 67 -11.71 2.03 -6.50
C GLN A 67 -12.10 2.33 -5.05
N ILE A 68 -12.21 3.61 -4.69
CA ILE A 68 -12.75 4.05 -3.40
C ILE A 68 -13.85 5.08 -3.69
N GLU A 69 -15.08 4.77 -3.27
CA GLU A 69 -16.24 5.68 -3.35
C GLU A 69 -16.40 6.41 -4.70
N ASN A 70 -16.34 5.66 -5.79
CA ASN A 70 -16.45 6.12 -7.19
C ASN A 70 -15.26 6.92 -7.73
N LYS A 71 -14.15 6.97 -7.01
CA LYS A 71 -12.88 7.49 -7.53
C LYS A 71 -11.92 6.34 -7.82
N SER A 72 -11.34 6.38 -9.01
CA SER A 72 -10.26 5.48 -9.42
C SER A 72 -8.92 6.14 -9.11
N TYR A 73 -8.14 5.49 -8.25
CA TYR A 73 -6.79 5.93 -7.92
C TYR A 73 -5.80 5.05 -8.67
N ALA A 74 -4.97 5.67 -9.50
CA ALA A 74 -3.83 4.99 -10.10
C ALA A 74 -2.70 4.99 -9.08
N ILE A 75 -2.43 3.83 -8.48
CA ILE A 75 -1.17 3.67 -7.74
C ILE A 75 -0.08 3.58 -8.80
N VAL A 76 0.77 4.60 -8.82
CA VAL A 76 1.95 4.63 -9.69
C VAL A 76 2.87 3.53 -9.17
N ALA A 77 3.30 2.64 -10.07
CA ALA A 77 4.25 1.63 -9.65
C ALA A 77 5.61 2.28 -9.43
N PRO A 78 6.42 1.78 -8.46
CA PRO A 78 7.79 2.24 -8.31
C PRO A 78 8.56 2.03 -9.62
N PRO A 79 9.56 2.90 -9.91
CA PRO A 79 10.39 2.73 -11.10
C PRO A 79 11.07 1.36 -11.09
N MET A 80 11.25 0.78 -12.27
CA MET A 80 11.93 -0.51 -12.39
C MET A 80 13.38 -0.38 -11.88
N PRO A 81 13.84 -1.26 -10.98
CA PRO A 81 15.18 -1.16 -10.44
C PRO A 81 16.23 -1.58 -11.47
N LYS A 82 17.45 -1.10 -11.27
CA LYS A 82 18.59 -1.43 -12.13
C LYS A 82 18.96 -2.91 -12.06
N ASN A 83 18.83 -3.52 -10.87
CA ASN A 83 19.13 -4.91 -10.62
C ASN A 83 17.88 -5.63 -10.14
N ALA A 84 17.60 -6.84 -10.66
CA ALA A 84 16.48 -7.66 -10.19
C ALA A 84 16.79 -8.40 -8.87
N ARG A 85 18.04 -8.35 -8.40
CA ARG A 85 18.49 -9.00 -7.17
C ARG A 85 19.53 -8.15 -6.48
N GLU A 86 19.33 -7.88 -5.20
CA GLU A 86 20.25 -7.11 -4.36
C GLU A 86 20.49 -7.83 -3.03
N ILE A 87 21.70 -7.66 -2.48
CA ILE A 87 22.05 -8.19 -1.16
C ILE A 87 22.27 -7.00 -0.24
N ILE A 88 21.42 -6.86 0.77
CA ILE A 88 21.45 -5.72 1.69
C ILE A 88 21.58 -6.28 3.10
N ASN A 89 22.68 -5.94 3.77
CA ASN A 89 23.00 -6.41 5.12
C ASN A 89 22.91 -7.94 5.30
N GLY A 90 23.29 -8.69 4.25
CA GLY A 90 23.26 -10.15 4.23
C GLY A 90 21.91 -10.76 3.85
N HIS A 91 20.88 -9.95 3.62
CA HIS A 91 19.56 -10.39 3.18
C HIS A 91 19.40 -10.22 1.67
N VAL A 92 18.77 -11.19 1.03
CA VAL A 92 18.52 -11.16 -0.42
C VAL A 92 17.17 -10.49 -0.67
N PHE A 93 17.17 -9.48 -1.52
CA PHE A 93 15.99 -8.83 -2.08
C PHE A 93 15.88 -9.20 -3.55
N MET A 94 14.73 -9.70 -3.97
CA MET A 94 14.44 -10.08 -5.35
C MET A 94 13.28 -9.26 -5.87
N TYR A 95 13.47 -8.58 -6.99
CA TYR A 95 12.41 -7.81 -7.63
C TYR A 95 11.55 -8.69 -8.54
N GLU A 96 10.24 -8.70 -8.31
CA GLU A 96 9.25 -9.40 -9.12
C GLU A 96 8.68 -8.44 -10.15
N LYS A 97 9.19 -8.52 -11.38
CA LYS A 97 8.88 -7.56 -12.46
C LYS A 97 7.38 -7.47 -12.76
N GLU A 98 6.68 -8.60 -12.73
CA GLU A 98 5.25 -8.70 -13.06
C GLU A 98 4.37 -8.00 -12.01
N ARG A 99 4.81 -8.02 -10.75
CA ARG A 99 4.09 -7.40 -9.62
C ARG A 99 4.65 -6.03 -9.24
N LYS A 100 5.82 -5.68 -9.76
CA LYS A 100 6.56 -4.45 -9.50
C LYS A 100 6.84 -4.25 -7.99
N VAL A 101 7.27 -5.31 -7.32
CA VAL A 101 7.57 -5.33 -5.88
C VAL A 101 8.87 -6.06 -5.60
N TRP A 102 9.48 -5.73 -4.47
CA TRP A 102 10.61 -6.45 -3.90
C TRP A 102 10.12 -7.52 -2.92
N ARG A 103 10.68 -8.73 -3.03
CA ARG A 103 10.51 -9.80 -2.06
C ARG A 103 11.78 -10.09 -1.29
N THR A 104 11.63 -10.42 -0.02
CA THR A 104 12.74 -10.88 0.82
C THR A 104 12.26 -11.88 1.86
N GLU A 105 13.15 -12.78 2.24
CA GLU A 105 12.96 -13.69 3.36
C GLU A 105 13.84 -13.22 4.53
N LEU A 106 13.20 -12.85 5.63
CA LEU A 106 13.88 -12.33 6.82
C LEU A 106 13.67 -13.27 8.01
N PRO A 107 14.74 -13.82 8.59
CA PRO A 107 14.66 -14.47 9.89
C PRO A 107 14.25 -13.45 10.96
N TRP A 108 13.11 -13.66 11.61
CA TRP A 108 12.59 -12.79 12.65
C TRP A 108 12.12 -13.61 13.85
N LYS A 109 12.85 -13.52 14.96
CA LYS A 109 12.66 -14.38 16.13
C LYS A 109 12.76 -15.86 15.71
N ASN A 110 11.67 -16.63 15.86
CA ASN A 110 11.60 -18.05 15.50
C ASN A 110 10.84 -18.29 14.18
N LEU A 111 10.62 -17.25 13.38
CA LEU A 111 9.87 -17.31 12.13
C LEU A 111 10.75 -16.87 10.96
N LEU A 112 10.48 -17.41 9.78
CA LEU A 112 10.99 -16.89 8.52
C LEU A 112 9.88 -16.08 7.86
N LEU A 113 10.01 -14.75 7.85
CA LEU A 113 9.02 -13.85 7.27
C LEU A 113 9.29 -13.71 5.77
N ASN A 114 8.30 -14.02 4.94
CA ASN A 114 8.31 -13.65 3.52
C ASN A 114 7.61 -12.30 3.39
N MET A 115 8.39 -11.26 3.11
CA MET A 115 7.93 -9.89 3.06
C MET A 115 7.95 -9.37 1.63
N THR A 116 6.99 -8.50 1.33
CA THR A 116 6.87 -7.82 0.05
C THR A 116 6.89 -6.32 0.30
N PHE A 117 7.70 -5.58 -0.45
CA PHE A 117 7.87 -4.13 -0.34
C PHE A 117 7.80 -3.49 -1.73
N ARG A 118 7.47 -2.21 -1.79
CA ARG A 118 7.49 -1.43 -3.04
C ARG A 118 8.89 -0.97 -3.36
N TYR A 119 9.66 -0.62 -2.34
CA TYR A 119 11.04 -0.20 -2.46
C TYR A 119 11.95 -1.17 -1.72
N ASN A 120 13.21 -1.22 -2.10
CA ASN A 120 14.23 -1.89 -1.31
C ASN A 120 14.87 -0.93 -0.30
N PRO A 121 15.62 -1.43 0.70
CA PRO A 121 16.23 -0.57 1.69
C PRO A 121 17.25 0.45 1.14
N GLU A 122 17.92 0.22 0.01
CA GLU A 122 18.83 1.20 -0.59
C GLU A 122 18.07 2.41 -1.17
N GLU A 123 16.93 2.16 -1.83
CA GLU A 123 16.11 3.17 -2.48
C GLU A 123 15.53 4.20 -1.49
N VAL A 124 15.38 3.82 -0.23
CA VAL A 124 14.81 4.68 0.82
C VAL A 124 15.83 5.09 1.90
N ARG A 125 17.09 4.63 1.81
CA ARG A 125 18.13 4.87 2.82
C ARG A 125 18.38 6.36 3.10
N GLY A 126 18.28 7.20 2.07
CA GLY A 126 18.57 8.63 2.16
C GLY A 126 17.56 9.44 2.98
N ILE A 127 16.43 8.85 3.36
CA ILE A 127 15.38 9.53 4.13
C ILE A 127 15.83 9.67 5.59
N PRO A 128 15.90 10.91 6.12
CA PRO A 128 16.40 11.15 7.47
C PRO A 128 15.43 10.66 8.54
N ILE A 129 15.95 10.00 9.56
CA ILE A 129 15.26 9.71 10.82
C ILE A 129 15.90 10.54 11.93
N LEU A 130 15.10 11.39 12.58
CA LEU A 130 15.59 12.35 13.58
C LEU A 130 14.89 12.14 14.91
N GLY A 131 15.64 12.22 16.02
CA GLY A 131 15.11 12.19 17.38
C GLY A 131 15.00 10.79 17.99
N ALA A 132 14.11 10.63 18.97
CA ALA A 132 13.90 9.36 19.66
C ALA A 132 12.48 9.24 20.23
N LEU A 133 12.01 7.99 20.32
CA LEU A 133 10.77 7.63 21.01
C LEU A 133 11.03 7.32 22.48
N ASN A 134 10.05 7.59 23.34
CA ASN A 134 10.06 7.21 24.75
C ASN A 134 9.30 5.90 24.99
N ALA A 135 9.31 5.42 26.23
CA ALA A 135 8.68 4.16 26.61
C ALA A 135 7.16 4.10 26.33
N THR A 136 6.46 5.23 26.23
CA THR A 136 5.03 5.26 25.87
C THR A 136 4.79 4.65 24.50
N PHE A 137 5.74 4.74 23.57
CA PHE A 137 5.57 4.14 22.24
C PHE A 137 5.58 2.60 22.26
N ASN A 138 5.96 1.97 23.39
CA ASN A 138 5.94 0.50 23.55
C ASN A 138 4.57 -0.06 23.93
N LEU A 139 3.53 0.78 24.03
CA LEU A 139 2.17 0.35 24.32
C LEU A 139 1.64 -0.61 23.25
N LYS A 140 0.70 -1.49 23.65
CA LYS A 140 0.07 -2.45 22.74
C LYS A 140 -0.67 -1.76 21.61
N ASN A 141 -1.45 -0.73 21.93
CA ASN A 141 -2.23 0.03 20.96
C ASN A 141 -1.38 1.16 20.39
N ILE A 142 -1.25 1.20 19.06
CA ILE A 142 -0.56 2.25 18.31
C ILE A 142 -1.60 2.95 17.45
N PHE A 143 -1.82 4.24 17.67
CA PHE A 143 -2.77 5.01 16.88
C PHE A 143 -2.11 5.50 15.61
N ILE A 144 -2.66 5.17 14.45
CA ILE A 144 -2.21 5.69 13.16
C ILE A 144 -3.17 6.82 12.79
N THR A 145 -2.66 8.05 12.77
CA THR A 145 -3.45 9.26 12.63
C THR A 145 -3.01 10.05 11.40
N PHE A 146 -3.92 10.80 10.81
CA PHE A 146 -3.68 11.70 9.67
C PHE A 146 -4.62 12.90 9.73
N ASP A 147 -4.37 13.92 8.92
CA ASP A 147 -5.27 15.08 8.79
C ASP A 147 -6.29 14.84 7.68
N PRO A 148 -7.57 14.56 7.99
CA PRO A 148 -8.55 14.20 6.98
C PRO A 148 -9.09 15.41 6.19
N VAL A 149 -8.72 16.63 6.56
CA VAL A 149 -9.16 17.87 5.91
C VAL A 149 -8.10 18.40 4.95
N ASN A 150 -6.84 18.39 5.36
CA ASN A 150 -5.73 18.98 4.61
C ASN A 150 -4.91 17.96 3.80
N THR A 151 -5.25 16.67 3.85
CA THR A 151 -4.59 15.63 3.05
C THR A 151 -5.10 15.66 1.61
N LEU A 152 -4.20 15.97 0.66
CA LEU A 152 -4.50 15.95 -0.77
C LEU A 152 -4.32 14.55 -1.37
N ASP A 153 -3.41 13.74 -0.80
CA ASP A 153 -2.93 12.48 -1.37
C ASP A 153 -3.45 11.27 -0.55
N THR A 154 -4.77 11.20 -0.39
CA THR A 154 -5.45 10.24 0.50
C THR A 154 -5.10 8.77 0.22
N GLU A 155 -4.82 8.41 -1.03
CA GLU A 155 -4.45 7.08 -1.46
C GLU A 155 -3.08 6.65 -0.92
N TYR A 156 -2.12 7.57 -0.88
CA TYR A 156 -0.78 7.31 -0.36
C TYR A 156 -0.77 7.27 1.17
N VAL A 157 -1.60 8.09 1.82
CA VAL A 157 -1.86 7.99 3.26
C VAL A 157 -2.50 6.64 3.60
N ALA A 158 -3.51 6.22 2.86
CA ALA A 158 -4.17 4.93 3.05
C ALA A 158 -3.21 3.76 2.85
N LEU A 159 -2.37 3.82 1.81
CA LEU A 159 -1.34 2.82 1.55
C LEU A 159 -0.30 2.77 2.68
N ALA A 160 0.25 3.91 3.10
CA ALA A 160 1.18 3.99 4.23
C ALA A 160 0.57 3.44 5.53
N ALA A 161 -0.68 3.80 5.83
CA ALA A 161 -1.41 3.29 6.99
C ALA A 161 -1.61 1.77 6.92
N HIS A 162 -1.88 1.22 5.73
CA HIS A 162 -2.03 -0.21 5.50
C HIS A 162 -0.73 -0.97 5.77
N GLU A 163 0.39 -0.53 5.16
CA GLU A 163 1.71 -1.16 5.34
C GLU A 163 2.12 -1.16 6.82
N LEU A 164 2.00 0.00 7.50
CA LEU A 164 2.26 0.09 8.94
C LEU A 164 1.41 -0.88 9.74
N SER A 165 0.10 -0.91 9.48
CA SER A 165 -0.84 -1.76 10.21
C SER A 165 -0.49 -3.24 10.08
N MET A 166 -0.18 -3.68 8.86
CA MET A 166 0.20 -5.06 8.57
C MET A 166 1.46 -5.47 9.33
N HIS A 167 2.50 -4.66 9.29
CA HIS A 167 3.76 -4.97 9.96
C HIS A 167 3.63 -4.89 11.49
N LEU A 168 2.98 -3.85 12.02
CA LEU A 168 2.71 -3.70 13.45
C LEU A 168 1.95 -4.90 14.02
N ALA A 169 0.90 -5.34 13.35
CA ALA A 169 0.08 -6.47 13.78
C ALA A 169 0.79 -7.81 13.67
N SER A 170 1.42 -8.09 12.53
CA SER A 170 1.99 -9.42 12.24
C SER A 170 3.32 -9.68 12.93
N SER A 171 4.21 -8.68 12.99
CA SER A 171 5.62 -8.89 13.32
C SER A 171 6.04 -8.30 14.67
N PHE A 172 5.36 -7.22 15.09
CA PHE A 172 5.70 -6.47 16.30
C PHE A 172 4.71 -6.69 17.45
N ASP A 173 3.67 -7.51 17.24
CA ASP A 173 2.62 -7.78 18.24
C ASP A 173 2.02 -6.47 18.78
N ARG A 174 1.68 -5.56 17.88
CA ARG A 174 1.01 -4.28 18.17
C ARG A 174 -0.39 -4.26 17.55
N SER A 175 -1.28 -3.49 18.15
CA SER A 175 -2.65 -3.33 17.69
C SER A 175 -2.79 -1.95 17.06
N PRO A 176 -2.70 -1.83 15.72
CA PRO A 176 -2.92 -0.56 15.05
C PRO A 176 -4.39 -0.12 15.24
N VAL A 177 -4.59 1.15 15.58
CA VAL A 177 -5.91 1.76 15.77
C VAL A 177 -6.01 2.97 14.85
N PRO A 178 -6.99 3.02 13.93
CA PRO A 178 -7.16 4.18 13.07
C PRO A 178 -7.59 5.41 13.89
N ALA A 179 -7.09 6.58 13.51
CA ALA A 179 -7.38 7.86 14.14
C ALA A 179 -7.26 9.01 13.12
N CYS A 180 -7.65 10.21 13.55
CA CYS A 180 -7.43 11.44 12.80
C CYS A 180 -7.02 12.59 13.73
N THR A 181 -6.55 13.67 13.13
CA THR A 181 -6.19 14.90 13.84
C THR A 181 -7.31 15.93 13.89
N GLN A 182 -8.38 15.75 13.12
CA GLN A 182 -9.53 16.67 13.05
C GLN A 182 -10.84 15.91 12.84
N VAL A 183 -11.93 16.45 13.40
CA VAL A 183 -13.27 15.88 13.23
C VAL A 183 -13.79 16.16 11.83
N ASN A 184 -14.30 15.13 11.15
CA ASN A 184 -15.09 15.27 9.93
C ASN A 184 -16.15 14.16 9.86
N LYS A 185 -16.82 14.01 8.71
CA LYS A 185 -17.86 12.98 8.51
C LYS A 185 -17.32 11.56 8.71
N ASP A 186 -16.09 11.30 8.29
CA ASP A 186 -15.48 9.96 8.26
C ASP A 186 -14.60 9.70 9.49
N CYS A 187 -14.32 10.75 10.27
CA CYS A 187 -13.58 10.68 11.51
C CYS A 187 -14.31 11.44 12.64
N PRO A 188 -15.17 10.74 13.40
CA PRO A 188 -15.90 11.33 14.51
C PRO A 188 -14.99 11.60 15.72
N GLU A 189 -15.47 12.39 16.68
CA GLU A 189 -14.68 12.89 17.82
C GLU A 189 -13.96 11.79 18.63
N GLN A 190 -14.55 10.60 18.78
CA GLN A 190 -13.93 9.48 19.48
C GLN A 190 -12.65 8.94 18.81
N MET A 191 -12.43 9.25 17.53
CA MET A 191 -11.24 8.87 16.76
C MET A 191 -10.17 9.97 16.78
N LEU A 192 -10.41 11.09 17.46
CA LEU A 192 -9.47 12.20 17.54
C LEU A 192 -8.26 11.83 18.42
N VAL A 193 -7.13 11.54 17.78
CA VAL A 193 -5.87 11.27 18.45
C VAL A 193 -4.74 11.98 17.73
N THR A 194 -4.06 12.86 18.46
CA THR A 194 -2.92 13.63 17.97
C THR A 194 -1.67 13.28 18.76
N CYS A 195 -0.50 13.72 18.28
CA CYS A 195 0.77 13.55 18.98
C CYS A 195 0.83 14.23 20.36
N ASN A 196 -0.11 15.13 20.69
CA ASN A 196 -0.20 15.76 22.00
C ASN A 196 -0.82 14.83 23.07
N ALA A 197 -1.37 13.68 22.69
CA ALA A 197 -1.94 12.70 23.62
C ALA A 197 -0.82 11.90 24.33
N ALA A 198 -0.23 12.48 25.37
CA ALA A 198 0.97 11.97 26.05
C ALA A 198 0.90 10.51 26.56
N ASN A 199 -0.30 9.95 26.73
CA ASN A 199 -0.55 8.58 27.18
C ASN A 199 -0.88 7.59 26.05
N LYS A 200 -0.70 7.99 24.79
CA LYS A 200 -0.95 7.15 23.60
C LYS A 200 0.30 7.07 22.74
N ALA A 201 0.57 5.92 22.16
CA ALA A 201 1.57 5.79 21.11
C ALA A 201 0.94 6.21 19.79
N VAL A 202 1.55 7.16 19.08
CA VAL A 202 0.94 7.79 17.90
C VAL A 202 1.91 7.76 16.73
N ILE A 203 1.45 7.26 15.58
CA ILE A 203 2.09 7.44 14.28
C ILE A 203 1.27 8.46 13.52
N PHE A 204 1.86 9.63 13.22
CA PHE A 204 1.21 10.66 12.41
C PHE A 204 1.73 10.59 10.97
N LEU A 205 0.81 10.34 10.03
CA LEU A 205 1.05 10.39 8.59
C LEU A 205 0.70 11.78 8.08
N ASP A 206 1.71 12.49 7.61
CA ASP A 206 1.62 13.89 7.23
C ASP A 206 1.96 14.08 5.75
N SER A 207 0.96 14.50 4.97
CA SER A 207 1.06 14.66 3.51
C SER A 207 1.72 16.00 3.13
N THR A 208 2.85 16.34 3.76
CA THR A 208 3.60 17.56 3.48
C THR A 208 4.77 17.32 2.52
N PRO A 209 5.22 18.33 1.74
CA PRO A 209 6.27 18.14 0.74
C PRO A 209 7.64 17.70 1.29
N GLU A 210 7.91 17.91 2.58
CA GLU A 210 9.20 17.60 3.17
C GLU A 210 9.26 16.13 3.60
N GLN A 211 10.01 15.30 2.87
CA GLN A 211 10.20 13.89 3.19
C GLN A 211 11.14 13.69 4.38
N LYS A 212 10.62 13.23 5.52
CA LYS A 212 11.41 12.93 6.72
C LYS A 212 10.64 12.09 7.74
N ILE A 213 11.36 11.51 8.69
CA ILE A 213 10.78 10.85 9.85
C ILE A 213 11.28 11.55 11.12
N THR A 214 10.36 12.01 11.96
CA THR A 214 10.67 12.65 13.25
C THR A 214 10.12 11.82 14.40
N LEU A 215 10.99 11.51 15.36
CA LEU A 215 10.69 10.75 16.56
C LEU A 215 10.72 11.70 17.75
N LYS A 216 9.57 11.92 18.39
CA LYS A 216 9.44 12.86 19.51
C LYS A 216 8.56 12.29 20.60
N GLY A 217 9.19 11.69 21.62
CA GLY A 217 8.48 11.17 22.79
C GLY A 217 7.56 10.02 22.42
N ASN A 218 6.25 10.20 22.55
CA ASN A 218 5.25 9.17 22.22
C ASN A 218 4.77 9.23 20.75
N CYS A 219 5.35 10.11 19.94
CA CYS A 219 4.92 10.37 18.57
C CYS A 219 6.02 10.05 17.56
N LEU A 220 5.66 9.25 16.55
CA LEU A 220 6.42 9.00 15.34
C LEU A 220 5.72 9.73 14.20
N HIS A 221 6.35 10.75 13.64
CA HIS A 221 5.80 11.58 12.58
C HIS A 221 6.51 11.25 11.27
N ILE A 222 5.75 10.72 10.30
CA ILE A 222 6.23 10.39 8.95
C ILE A 222 5.65 11.43 8.02
N ALA A 223 6.53 12.20 7.37
CA ALA A 223 6.18 13.25 6.44
C ALA A 223 6.67 12.92 5.02
N GLY A 224 5.86 13.28 4.03
CA GLY A 224 6.17 13.15 2.61
C GLY A 224 4.92 13.36 1.76
N GLN A 225 5.10 13.68 0.47
CA GLN A 225 4.02 13.87 -0.49
C GLN A 225 3.96 12.71 -1.48
N GLY A 226 2.77 12.21 -1.78
CA GLY A 226 2.58 11.05 -2.66
C GLY A 226 3.44 9.84 -2.26
N GLU A 227 4.20 9.31 -3.22
CA GLU A 227 5.12 8.18 -3.01
C GLU A 227 6.18 8.44 -1.94
N ASP A 228 6.57 9.69 -1.69
CA ASP A 228 7.59 9.98 -0.69
C ASP A 228 7.12 9.66 0.74
N LEU A 229 5.81 9.72 1.01
CA LEU A 229 5.22 9.25 2.26
C LEU A 229 5.33 7.72 2.40
N VAL A 230 5.09 6.99 1.31
CA VAL A 230 5.19 5.52 1.27
C VAL A 230 6.63 5.08 1.45
N LYS A 231 7.59 5.72 0.76
CA LYS A 231 9.02 5.48 0.96
C LYS A 231 9.47 5.76 2.40
N ALA A 232 9.02 6.86 2.99
CA ALA A 232 9.34 7.18 4.39
C ALA A 232 8.73 6.15 5.35
N THR A 233 7.55 5.62 5.02
CA THR A 233 6.92 4.53 5.76
C THR A 233 7.74 3.25 5.70
N GLU A 234 8.13 2.80 4.50
CA GLU A 234 8.97 1.60 4.34
C GLU A 234 10.37 1.78 4.95
N ARG A 235 10.95 2.98 4.87
CA ARG A 235 12.20 3.33 5.57
C ARG A 235 12.10 3.07 7.07
N MET A 236 10.98 3.41 7.69
CA MET A 236 10.75 3.16 9.12
C MET A 236 10.54 1.67 9.40
N ILE A 237 9.82 0.96 8.54
CA ILE A 237 9.61 -0.48 8.67
C ILE A 237 10.96 -1.23 8.60
N PHE A 238 11.81 -0.90 7.62
CA PHE A 238 13.16 -1.46 7.51
C PHE A 238 14.02 -1.16 8.74
N ASP A 239 13.87 0.02 9.34
CA ASP A 239 14.53 0.38 10.61
C ASP A 239 14.11 -0.58 11.73
N TRP A 240 12.81 -0.84 11.88
CA TRP A 240 12.28 -1.75 12.90
C TRP A 240 12.74 -3.19 12.72
N TYR A 241 12.99 -3.62 11.48
CA TYR A 241 13.56 -4.93 11.18
C TYR A 241 15.10 -4.99 11.32
N GLY A 242 15.76 -3.88 11.65
CA GLY A 242 17.21 -3.82 11.82
C GLY A 242 17.98 -3.95 10.50
N LEU A 243 17.36 -3.56 9.38
CA LEU A 243 17.98 -3.58 8.05
C LEU A 243 18.91 -2.39 7.80
N TYR A 244 19.00 -1.45 8.73
CA TYR A 244 20.06 -0.44 8.79
C TYR A 244 20.84 -0.63 10.10
N LYS A 245 22.16 -0.70 9.99
CA LYS A 245 23.10 -0.81 11.11
C LYS A 245 24.02 0.38 11.11
#